data_AF-A0A2I0TJJ8-F1
#
_entry.id   AF-A0A2I0TJJ8-F1
#
_cell.length_a   1.000
_cell.length_b   1.000
_cell.length_c   1.000
_cell.angle_alpha   90.00
_cell.angle_beta   90.00
_cell.angle_gamma   90.00
#
_symmetry.space_group_name_H-M   'P 1'
#
loop_
_entity.id
_entity.type
_entity.pdbx_description
1 polymer ?
#
loop_
_entity_poly.entity_id
_entity_poly.type
_entity_poly.pdbx_seq_one_letter_code
_entity_poly.pdbx_strand_id
1 'polypeptide(L)'
;MSIKYGYSSPYDGKWSKTMVGYGPEDNHFVAELTYNYGIGEYRLGNDFLGITLVSGRAVSNAKKMGWPLKEVTTGVFETEAPGGYKFYLEDKEQVKQDPVLKVTLGVSDLQNSVNYWSNLLGMKIYEKDEKNQRALLGYADDQGGFLLAARLTQPRPLRELRKADWPRVGPPITDALGEIGARCPSPLQHSLWKKEAVAIVWAKVLLPAPPATSLDQGWKEDDFFSVGSMIPDLNHTVLFELVKALGAPQLFVQLLLALPRDVCQSELERLVEYITSETSPSDIRFFLDVWWEVMKHKEGEEDTTVSTFSTLIRQHGCETSLDDGLQPPKRFKGDPGSLNHPPAATSLLMVLIVGLKQTYRSITLPRMKCYALANLVELLSVFTELEPEGSTLPVAEYLDKVSSVVNLWTRDTESQFYHRGLDEKVKEAERSLNLLSMAKLTSEELFVGLGFLCSLLHAWEEELQGVLNSSEELCYESYRVLDTLTTFRKNLVCFSETRELGEEETQAPALSLQLP
;
A
#
# COMPACT_ATOMS: atom_id res chain seq x y z
N MET A 1 44.34 -3.85 12.74
CA MET A 1 43.50 -2.72 12.33
C MET A 1 42.06 -3.23 12.37
N SER A 2 41.37 -3.03 13.50
CA SER A 2 39.99 -3.52 13.68
C SER A 2 39.04 -2.52 13.05
N ILE A 3 38.44 -2.89 11.92
CA ILE A 3 37.35 -2.12 11.32
C ILE A 3 36.09 -2.49 12.10
N LYS A 4 35.72 -1.67 13.08
CA LYS A 4 34.39 -1.68 13.68
C LYS A 4 33.41 -1.09 12.67
N TYR A 5 32.73 -1.94 11.90
CA TYR A 5 31.43 -1.52 11.36
C TYR A 5 30.45 -1.50 12.52
N GLY A 6 30.19 -0.29 13.04
CA GLY A 6 29.08 -0.06 13.96
C GLY A 6 27.79 -0.20 13.18
N TYR A 7 27.23 -1.40 13.11
CA TYR A 7 25.77 -1.51 13.06
C TYR A 7 25.28 -1.03 14.42
N SER A 8 24.79 0.21 14.49
CA SER A 8 23.98 0.64 15.60
C SER A 8 22.79 -0.31 15.65
N SER A 9 22.75 -1.15 16.68
CA SER A 9 21.53 -1.84 17.08
C SER A 9 20.38 -0.83 17.02
N PRO A 10 19.20 -1.15 16.45
CA PRO A 10 18.05 -0.24 16.43
C PRO A 10 17.53 0.10 17.83
N TYR A 11 18.16 -0.47 18.86
CA TYR A 11 17.90 -0.24 20.27
C TYR A 11 19.00 0.69 20.82
N ASP A 12 18.67 1.97 21.02
CA ASP A 12 19.55 3.03 21.56
C ASP A 12 19.84 2.89 23.07
N GLY A 13 19.85 1.65 23.58
CA GLY A 13 19.93 1.32 25.01
C GLY A 13 21.29 0.78 25.47
N LYS A 14 21.38 0.53 26.78
CA LYS A 14 22.49 -0.25 27.36
C LYS A 14 22.39 -1.71 26.87
N TRP A 15 23.53 -2.35 26.65
CA TRP A 15 23.61 -3.73 26.22
C TRP A 15 24.80 -4.45 26.84
N SER A 16 24.75 -5.77 26.89
CA SER A 16 25.87 -6.63 27.28
C SER A 16 26.14 -7.69 26.22
N LYS A 17 27.38 -8.18 26.19
CA LYS A 17 27.88 -9.22 25.28
C LYS A 17 28.50 -10.35 26.09
N THR A 18 28.15 -11.58 25.74
CA THR A 18 28.74 -12.79 26.34
C THR A 18 29.12 -13.77 25.24
N MET A 19 30.40 -14.11 25.14
CA MET A 19 30.89 -15.15 24.23
C MET A 19 30.80 -16.51 24.91
N VAL A 20 30.15 -17.49 24.27
CA VAL A 20 30.03 -18.87 24.79
C VAL A 20 30.36 -19.90 23.72
N GLY A 21 31.15 -20.92 24.08
CA GLY A 21 31.51 -22.00 23.17
C GLY A 21 32.28 -23.12 23.85
N TYR A 22 32.80 -24.05 23.06
CA TYR A 22 33.50 -25.24 23.56
C TYR A 22 35.01 -25.04 23.75
N GLY A 23 35.55 -23.87 23.38
CA GLY A 23 36.95 -23.53 23.53
C GLY A 23 37.24 -22.06 23.19
N PRO A 24 38.52 -21.67 23.06
CA PRO A 24 38.94 -20.30 22.73
C PRO A 24 38.43 -19.84 21.36
N GLU A 25 38.11 -18.55 21.23
CA GLU A 25 37.60 -17.94 19.99
C GLU A 25 38.60 -18.01 18.82
N ASP A 26 39.90 -18.10 19.11
CA ASP A 26 40.95 -18.23 18.09
C ASP A 26 40.80 -19.49 17.23
N ASN A 27 40.16 -20.54 17.76
CA ASN A 27 40.08 -21.84 17.12
C ASN A 27 38.74 -22.58 17.33
N HIS A 28 37.73 -21.91 17.86
CA HIS A 28 36.38 -22.46 18.01
C HIS A 28 35.35 -21.45 17.51
N PHE A 29 34.32 -21.98 16.87
CA PHE A 29 33.10 -21.24 16.64
C PHE A 29 32.38 -21.03 17.97
N VAL A 30 32.09 -19.76 18.27
CA VAL A 30 31.43 -19.35 19.51
C VAL A 30 30.12 -18.62 19.20
N ALA A 31 29.15 -18.74 20.10
CA ALA A 31 27.96 -17.91 20.06
C ALA A 31 28.24 -16.59 20.80
N GLU A 32 28.04 -15.47 20.10
CA GLU A 32 27.97 -14.15 20.71
C GLU A 32 26.53 -13.87 21.17
N LEU A 33 26.30 -13.88 22.48
CA LEU A 33 25.00 -13.54 23.05
C LEU A 33 24.95 -12.03 23.34
N THR A 34 23.98 -11.35 22.73
CA THR A 34 23.73 -9.92 22.98
C THR A 34 22.43 -9.75 23.76
N TYR A 35 22.49 -9.03 24.88
CA TYR A 35 21.33 -8.69 25.68
C TYR A 35 21.16 -7.17 25.74
N ASN A 36 20.05 -6.66 25.19
CA ASN A 36 19.67 -5.26 25.29
C ASN A 36 18.80 -5.05 26.53
N TYR A 37 19.19 -4.14 27.41
CA TYR A 37 18.50 -3.91 28.68
C TYR A 37 17.10 -3.35 28.44
N GLY A 38 16.09 -3.95 29.08
CA GLY A 38 14.69 -3.58 28.91
C GLY A 38 13.98 -4.29 27.77
N ILE A 39 14.68 -5.09 26.96
CA ILE A 39 14.08 -5.90 25.89
C ILE A 39 14.02 -7.36 26.34
N GLY A 40 12.81 -7.85 26.60
CA GLY A 40 12.57 -9.19 27.12
C GLY A 40 12.43 -10.28 26.05
N GLU A 41 12.07 -9.90 24.81
CA GLU A 41 11.75 -10.85 23.74
C GLU A 41 12.12 -10.26 22.37
N TYR A 42 12.53 -11.14 21.46
CA TYR A 42 12.74 -10.83 20.04
C TYR A 42 11.87 -11.75 19.21
N ARG A 43 11.14 -11.19 18.24
CA ARG A 43 10.35 -11.99 17.31
C ARG A 43 11.30 -12.73 16.37
N LEU A 44 11.34 -14.06 16.47
CA LEU A 44 12.18 -14.89 15.62
C LEU A 44 11.65 -14.96 14.19
N GLY A 45 12.54 -14.76 13.21
CA GLY A 45 12.28 -14.93 11.79
C GLY A 45 12.37 -16.38 11.31
N ASN A 46 12.51 -16.55 9.99
CA ASN A 46 12.75 -17.85 9.34
C ASN A 46 14.09 -17.93 8.60
N ASP A 47 14.94 -16.91 8.79
CA ASP A 47 16.27 -16.75 8.25
C ASP A 47 17.29 -17.68 8.95
N PHE A 48 17.25 -17.76 10.27
CA PHE A 48 18.08 -18.68 11.05
C PHE A 48 17.39 -20.02 11.22
N LEU A 49 17.97 -21.08 10.64
CA LEU A 49 17.39 -22.42 10.67
C LEU A 49 18.00 -23.31 11.76
N GLY A 50 19.15 -22.94 12.32
CA GLY A 50 19.72 -23.57 13.51
C GLY A 50 21.22 -23.81 13.46
N ILE A 51 21.79 -24.16 14.61
CA ILE A 51 23.18 -24.60 14.76
C ILE A 51 23.21 -26.12 14.92
N THR A 52 24.08 -26.81 14.19
CA THR A 52 24.33 -28.25 14.37
C THR A 52 25.65 -28.48 15.09
N LEU A 53 25.62 -29.32 16.12
CA LEU A 53 26.82 -29.70 16.87
C LEU A 53 26.82 -31.19 17.23
N VAL A 54 28.01 -31.76 17.39
CA VAL A 54 28.22 -33.16 17.75
C VAL A 54 28.52 -33.26 19.24
N SER A 55 27.57 -33.78 20.02
CA SER A 55 27.78 -33.98 21.46
C SER A 55 26.76 -34.92 22.09
N GLY A 56 27.12 -36.21 22.23
CA GLY A 56 26.32 -37.15 23.00
C GLY A 56 26.18 -36.77 24.49
N ARG A 57 27.14 -36.00 25.03
CA ARG A 57 27.05 -35.42 26.38
C ARG A 57 25.94 -34.37 26.46
N ALA A 58 25.79 -33.51 25.46
CA ALA A 58 24.71 -32.52 25.43
C ALA A 58 23.34 -33.21 25.38
N VAL A 59 23.19 -34.25 24.54
CA VAL A 59 21.96 -35.06 24.46
C VAL A 59 21.64 -35.72 25.81
N SER A 60 22.64 -36.35 26.44
CA SER A 60 22.48 -37.00 27.74
C SER A 60 22.10 -36.01 28.85
N ASN A 61 22.73 -34.82 28.86
CA ASN A 61 22.42 -33.76 29.81
C ASN A 61 21.00 -33.23 29.63
N ALA A 62 20.59 -32.95 28.39
CA ALA A 62 19.25 -32.47 28.09
C ALA A 62 18.19 -33.49 28.52
N LYS A 63 18.37 -34.79 28.24
CA LYS A 63 17.50 -35.87 28.75
C LYS A 63 17.44 -35.87 30.28
N LYS A 64 18.59 -35.75 30.96
CA LYS A 64 18.69 -35.75 32.43
C LYS A 64 17.99 -34.54 33.06
N MET A 65 18.05 -33.38 32.40
CA MET A 65 17.45 -32.12 32.88
C MET A 65 15.98 -31.97 32.46
N GLY A 66 15.43 -32.91 31.70
CA GLY A 66 14.08 -32.80 31.15
C GLY A 66 13.95 -31.68 30.10
N TRP A 67 15.05 -31.29 29.47
CA TRP A 67 15.04 -30.28 28.41
C TRP A 67 14.42 -30.86 27.14
N PRO A 68 13.50 -30.16 26.45
CA PRO A 68 12.81 -30.68 25.28
C PRO A 68 13.78 -31.12 24.18
N LEU A 69 13.66 -32.38 23.77
CA LEU A 69 14.39 -32.97 22.65
C LEU A 69 13.41 -33.69 21.74
N LYS A 70 13.55 -33.46 20.44
CA LYS A 70 12.78 -34.13 19.40
C LYS A 70 13.74 -34.81 18.44
N GLU A 71 13.68 -36.14 18.33
CA GLU A 71 14.46 -36.84 17.31
C GLU A 71 13.90 -36.51 15.92
N VAL A 72 14.72 -35.91 15.06
CA VAL A 72 14.33 -35.48 13.70
C VAL A 72 14.87 -36.43 12.62
N THR A 73 15.96 -37.11 12.92
CA THR A 73 16.57 -38.15 12.09
C THR A 73 17.33 -39.07 13.05
N THR A 74 17.56 -40.33 12.67
CA THR A 74 18.25 -41.30 13.52
C THR A 74 19.55 -40.73 14.11
N GLY A 75 19.60 -40.57 15.43
CA GLY A 75 20.76 -40.04 16.15
C GLY A 75 20.96 -38.51 16.08
N VAL A 76 19.97 -37.76 15.58
CA VAL A 76 19.98 -36.29 15.55
C VAL A 76 18.74 -35.75 16.26
N PHE A 77 18.97 -34.95 17.30
CA PHE A 77 17.93 -34.38 18.14
C PHE A 77 17.83 -32.87 17.94
N GLU A 78 16.65 -32.38 17.62
CA GLU A 78 16.29 -30.96 17.63
C GLU A 78 15.95 -30.51 19.04
N THR A 79 16.44 -29.35 19.42
CA THR A 79 16.07 -28.63 20.64
C THR A 79 16.06 -27.13 20.38
N GLU A 80 15.45 -26.37 21.27
CA GLU A 80 15.35 -24.92 21.16
C GLU A 80 16.00 -24.27 22.38
N ALA A 81 16.84 -23.27 22.15
CA ALA A 81 17.32 -22.38 23.20
C ALA A 81 16.21 -21.38 23.59
N PRO A 82 16.29 -20.73 24.76
CA PRO A 82 15.39 -19.62 25.09
C PRO A 82 15.38 -18.57 23.96
N GLY A 83 14.18 -18.18 23.51
CA GLY A 83 13.98 -17.34 22.32
C GLY A 83 13.68 -18.11 21.01
N GLY A 84 13.65 -19.45 21.05
CA GLY A 84 13.21 -20.29 19.92
C GLY A 84 14.33 -20.69 18.94
N TYR A 85 15.58 -20.35 19.22
CA TYR A 85 16.71 -20.67 18.35
C TYR A 85 16.99 -22.17 18.33
N LYS A 86 16.98 -22.77 17.15
CA LYS A 86 17.13 -24.21 16.98
C LYS A 86 18.58 -24.67 17.10
N PHE A 87 18.75 -25.78 17.82
CA PHE A 87 19.99 -26.54 17.91
C PHE A 87 19.72 -27.99 17.50
N TYR A 88 20.61 -28.53 16.68
CA TYR A 88 20.61 -29.92 16.24
C TYR A 88 21.80 -30.63 16.86
N LEU A 89 21.52 -31.61 17.72
CA LEU A 89 22.51 -32.36 18.46
C LEU A 89 22.69 -33.74 17.81
N GLU A 90 23.87 -34.00 17.24
CA GLU A 90 24.24 -35.35 16.82
C GLU A 90 24.74 -36.14 18.04
N ASP A 91 24.06 -37.26 18.33
CA ASP A 91 24.37 -38.14 19.47
C ASP A 91 25.53 -39.08 19.12
N LYS A 92 26.73 -38.50 19.04
CA LYS A 92 27.98 -39.21 18.82
C LYS A 92 29.02 -38.81 19.86
N GLU A 93 30.02 -39.67 20.05
CA GLU A 93 31.17 -39.33 20.89
C GLU A 93 31.91 -38.12 20.33
N GLN A 94 32.32 -37.24 21.24
CA GLN A 94 32.98 -35.99 20.89
C GLN A 94 34.40 -36.25 20.42
N VAL A 95 34.73 -35.79 19.22
CA VAL A 95 36.09 -35.83 18.66
C VAL A 95 36.91 -34.67 19.25
N LYS A 96 38.24 -34.70 19.14
CA LYS A 96 39.15 -33.64 19.66
C LYS A 96 39.04 -32.27 18.94
N GLN A 97 38.05 -32.08 18.07
CA GLN A 97 37.83 -30.88 17.29
C GLN A 97 36.63 -30.09 17.88
N ASP A 98 36.39 -28.90 17.33
CA ASP A 98 35.22 -28.09 17.70
C ASP A 98 33.92 -28.90 17.48
N PRO A 99 33.07 -29.04 18.51
CA PRO A 99 31.78 -29.70 18.38
C PRO A 99 30.83 -29.01 17.40
N VAL A 100 30.96 -27.70 17.19
CA VAL A 100 30.07 -26.95 16.31
C VAL A 100 30.41 -27.28 14.86
N LEU A 101 29.51 -27.99 14.19
CA LEU A 101 29.71 -28.40 12.81
C LEU A 101 29.27 -27.34 11.81
N LYS A 102 28.09 -26.75 12.03
CA LYS A 102 27.53 -25.82 11.07
C LYS A 102 26.46 -24.88 11.60
N VAL A 103 26.37 -23.72 10.95
CA VAL A 103 25.22 -22.81 11.03
C VAL A 103 24.36 -23.00 9.78
N THR A 104 23.05 -23.15 9.95
CA THR A 104 22.11 -23.29 8.83
C THR A 104 21.30 -22.01 8.62
N LEU A 105 21.37 -21.44 7.42
CA LEU A 105 20.64 -20.24 7.03
C LEU A 105 19.61 -20.53 5.93
N GLY A 106 18.45 -19.90 6.03
CA GLY A 106 17.42 -19.86 5.01
C GLY A 106 17.78 -18.87 3.91
N VAL A 107 17.70 -19.30 2.65
CA VAL A 107 17.94 -18.43 1.48
C VAL A 107 16.76 -18.47 0.51
N SER A 108 16.56 -17.38 -0.22
CA SER A 108 15.52 -17.24 -1.26
C SER A 108 15.94 -17.84 -2.60
N ASP A 109 17.19 -17.66 -2.98
CA ASP A 109 17.80 -18.20 -4.19
C ASP A 109 19.16 -18.79 -3.83
N LEU A 110 19.28 -20.12 -3.93
CA LEU A 110 20.50 -20.82 -3.59
C LEU A 110 21.65 -20.48 -4.54
N GLN A 111 21.37 -20.30 -5.82
CA GLN A 111 22.39 -20.08 -6.83
C GLN A 111 23.02 -18.69 -6.67
N ASN A 112 22.20 -17.67 -6.46
CA ASN A 112 22.68 -16.31 -6.16
C ASN A 112 23.44 -16.28 -4.83
N SER A 113 22.95 -16.98 -3.80
CA SER A 113 23.63 -17.06 -2.51
C SER A 113 24.99 -17.74 -2.62
N VAL A 114 25.07 -18.88 -3.33
CA VAL A 114 26.35 -19.57 -3.57
C VAL A 114 27.31 -18.69 -4.36
N ASN A 115 26.84 -17.95 -5.36
CA ASN A 115 27.67 -17.00 -6.11
C ASN A 115 28.26 -15.93 -5.17
N TYR A 116 27.45 -15.32 -4.31
CA TYR A 116 27.91 -14.35 -3.33
C TYR A 116 28.94 -14.95 -2.35
N TRP A 117 28.58 -16.03 -1.65
CA TRP A 117 29.44 -16.60 -0.60
C TRP A 117 30.72 -17.24 -1.15
N SER A 118 30.66 -17.83 -2.34
CA SER A 118 31.83 -18.50 -2.93
C SER A 118 32.67 -17.54 -3.79
N ASN A 119 32.07 -16.83 -4.74
CA ASN A 119 32.85 -16.05 -5.70
C ASN A 119 33.26 -14.68 -5.17
N LEU A 120 32.43 -14.03 -4.33
CA LEU A 120 32.78 -12.73 -3.75
C LEU A 120 33.54 -12.89 -2.43
N LEU A 121 33.05 -13.76 -1.53
CA LEU A 121 33.64 -13.92 -0.19
C LEU A 121 34.70 -15.02 -0.10
N GLY A 122 34.83 -15.88 -1.12
CA GLY A 122 35.92 -16.86 -1.23
C GLY A 122 35.70 -18.16 -0.46
N MET A 123 34.46 -18.48 -0.05
CA MET A 123 34.19 -19.79 0.57
C MET A 123 34.27 -20.92 -0.46
N LYS A 124 34.82 -22.06 -0.03
CA LYS A 124 34.78 -23.31 -0.80
C LYS A 124 33.43 -23.97 -0.64
N ILE A 125 32.97 -24.64 -1.70
CA ILE A 125 31.75 -25.44 -1.69
C ILE A 125 32.14 -26.89 -1.38
N TYR A 126 31.68 -27.41 -0.24
CA TYR A 126 31.92 -28.79 0.20
C TYR A 126 30.87 -29.75 -0.35
N GLU A 127 29.60 -29.35 -0.29
CA GLU A 127 28.48 -30.15 -0.76
C GLU A 127 27.48 -29.25 -1.47
N LYS A 128 26.87 -29.76 -2.54
CA LYS A 128 25.73 -29.12 -3.20
C LYS A 128 24.69 -30.18 -3.50
N ASP A 129 23.55 -30.08 -2.84
CA ASP A 129 22.38 -30.93 -3.05
C ASP A 129 21.31 -30.13 -3.78
N GLU A 130 21.27 -30.28 -5.10
CA GLU A 130 20.31 -29.57 -5.94
C GLU A 130 18.88 -30.06 -5.73
N LYS A 131 18.69 -31.33 -5.31
CA LYS A 131 17.36 -31.89 -5.09
C LYS A 131 16.69 -31.26 -3.87
N ASN A 132 17.45 -31.12 -2.77
CA ASN A 132 16.95 -30.52 -1.54
C ASN A 132 17.25 -29.02 -1.44
N GLN A 133 17.83 -28.42 -2.49
CA GLN A 133 18.26 -27.02 -2.54
C GLN A 133 19.13 -26.64 -1.33
N ARG A 134 20.22 -27.37 -1.11
CA ARG A 134 21.17 -27.11 -0.02
C ARG A 134 22.60 -27.01 -0.56
N ALA A 135 23.41 -26.18 0.07
CA ALA A 135 24.84 -26.11 -0.19
C ALA A 135 25.59 -25.95 1.13
N LEU A 136 26.64 -26.74 1.33
CA LEU A 136 27.57 -26.59 2.45
C LEU A 136 28.81 -25.86 1.96
N LEU A 137 29.15 -24.76 2.63
CA LEU A 137 30.30 -23.91 2.31
C LEU A 137 31.18 -23.69 3.54
N GLY A 138 32.43 -23.30 3.33
CA GLY A 138 33.32 -22.86 4.41
C GLY A 138 34.71 -22.52 3.90
N TYR A 139 35.58 -22.03 4.79
CA TYR A 139 36.91 -21.56 4.40
C TYR A 139 37.99 -22.64 4.50
N ALA A 140 37.90 -23.52 5.49
CA ALA A 140 38.86 -24.59 5.74
C ALA A 140 38.17 -25.85 6.26
N ASP A 141 38.84 -27.01 6.13
CA ASP A 141 38.28 -28.33 6.47
C ASP A 141 38.15 -28.53 7.99
N ASP A 142 38.89 -27.74 8.77
CA ASP A 142 38.98 -27.79 10.24
C ASP A 142 38.15 -26.70 10.93
N GLN A 143 37.47 -25.84 10.17
CA GLN A 143 36.57 -24.82 10.69
C GLN A 143 35.11 -25.28 10.56
N GLY A 144 34.27 -24.91 11.52
CA GLY A 144 32.81 -25.10 11.42
C GLY A 144 32.28 -24.53 10.10
N GLY A 145 31.46 -25.30 9.39
CA GLY A 145 30.91 -24.96 8.08
C GLY A 145 29.69 -24.04 8.13
N PHE A 146 29.39 -23.38 7.03
CA PHE A 146 28.12 -22.68 6.80
C PHE A 146 27.26 -23.50 5.86
N LEU A 147 26.09 -23.93 6.32
CA LEU A 147 25.12 -24.60 5.47
C LEU A 147 24.06 -23.61 5.01
N LEU A 148 24.02 -23.35 3.72
CA LEU A 148 22.92 -22.66 3.07
C LEU A 148 21.84 -23.66 2.72
N ALA A 149 20.60 -23.39 3.13
CA ALA A 149 19.44 -24.18 2.74
C ALA A 149 18.38 -23.26 2.15
N ALA A 150 18.01 -23.48 0.90
CA ALA A 150 16.83 -22.86 0.33
C ALA A 150 15.62 -23.56 0.92
N ARG A 151 15.20 -23.10 2.10
CA ARG A 151 13.94 -23.50 2.69
C ARG A 151 13.06 -22.28 2.78
N LEU A 152 12.30 -22.02 1.73
CA LEU A 152 11.12 -21.19 1.84
C LEU A 152 10.03 -21.87 1.01
N THR A 153 9.06 -22.50 1.68
CA THR A 153 7.68 -22.37 1.21
C THR A 153 7.39 -20.87 1.22
N GLN A 154 7.74 -20.20 0.14
CA GLN A 154 7.51 -18.77 0.00
C GLN A 154 5.98 -18.56 -0.03
N PRO A 155 5.40 -17.60 0.72
CA PRO A 155 4.29 -16.87 0.13
C PRO A 155 4.78 -16.33 -1.22
N ARG A 156 3.92 -16.30 -2.24
CA ARG A 156 4.30 -15.84 -3.59
C ARG A 156 5.17 -14.57 -3.53
N PRO A 157 6.15 -14.40 -4.43
CA PRO A 157 6.90 -13.15 -4.53
C PRO A 157 5.96 -11.94 -4.49
N LEU A 158 6.35 -10.82 -3.89
CA LEU A 158 5.44 -9.67 -3.73
C LEU A 158 4.90 -9.14 -5.08
N ARG A 159 5.66 -9.27 -6.17
CA ARG A 159 5.22 -9.03 -7.56
C ARG A 159 4.06 -9.93 -8.05
N GLU A 160 3.84 -11.08 -7.41
CA GLU A 160 2.82 -12.08 -7.74
C GLU A 160 1.74 -12.22 -6.66
N LEU A 161 1.76 -11.32 -5.67
CA LEU A 161 0.85 -11.36 -4.53
C LEU A 161 -0.59 -11.11 -4.98
N ARG A 162 -1.53 -11.91 -4.46
CA ARG A 162 -2.98 -11.72 -4.66
C ARG A 162 -3.63 -11.11 -3.42
N LYS A 163 -4.82 -10.53 -3.58
CA LYS A 163 -5.64 -10.01 -2.47
C LYS A 163 -5.77 -10.99 -1.31
N ALA A 164 -6.11 -12.25 -1.62
CA ALA A 164 -6.31 -13.30 -0.64
C ALA A 164 -5.04 -13.63 0.19
N ASP A 165 -3.85 -13.27 -0.29
CA ASP A 165 -2.59 -13.49 0.44
C ASP A 165 -2.32 -12.38 1.47
N TRP A 166 -2.95 -11.20 1.32
CA TRP A 166 -2.69 -10.01 2.16
C TRP A 166 -2.86 -10.24 3.67
N PRO A 167 -3.89 -10.94 4.19
CA PRO A 167 -4.02 -11.17 5.63
C PRO A 167 -2.82 -11.88 6.26
N ARG A 168 -2.03 -12.61 5.46
CA ARG A 168 -0.83 -13.34 5.92
C ARG A 168 0.45 -12.53 5.79
N VAL A 169 0.56 -11.67 4.77
CA VAL A 169 1.80 -10.92 4.47
C VAL A 169 1.74 -9.45 4.85
N GLY A 170 0.55 -8.86 4.92
CA GLY A 170 0.29 -7.46 5.19
C GLY A 170 0.69 -7.03 6.60
N PRO A 171 0.29 -7.75 7.69
CA PRO A 171 0.58 -7.30 9.05
C PRO A 171 2.07 -7.06 9.32
N PRO A 172 3.00 -7.98 8.97
CA PRO A 172 4.43 -7.70 9.13
C PRO A 172 4.92 -6.46 8.38
N ILE A 173 4.37 -6.18 7.19
CA ILE A 173 4.75 -5.01 6.38
C ILE A 173 4.24 -3.72 7.06
N THR A 174 2.98 -3.72 7.49
CA THR A 174 2.37 -2.55 8.12
C THR A 174 2.94 -2.27 9.51
N ASP A 175 3.29 -3.32 10.26
CA ASP A 175 3.95 -3.21 11.56
C ASP A 175 5.34 -2.58 11.40
N ALA A 176 6.14 -3.08 10.45
CA ALA A 176 7.47 -2.54 10.17
C ALA A 176 7.42 -1.07 9.75
N LEU A 177 6.48 -0.72 8.88
CA LEU A 177 6.25 0.68 8.49
C LEU A 177 5.80 1.55 9.67
N GLY A 178 4.93 1.03 10.53
CA GLY A 178 4.51 1.70 11.76
C GLY A 178 5.66 1.94 12.73
N GLU A 179 6.56 0.96 12.90
CA GLU A 179 7.77 1.10 13.71
C GLU A 179 8.73 2.16 13.15
N ILE A 180 8.90 2.21 11.82
CA ILE A 180 9.71 3.24 11.16
C ILE A 180 9.09 4.62 11.43
N GLY A 181 7.77 4.75 11.23
CA GLY A 181 7.05 6.00 11.50
C GLY A 181 7.12 6.45 12.96
N ALA A 182 7.06 5.52 13.91
CA ALA A 182 7.14 5.81 15.35
C ALA A 182 8.51 6.35 15.79
N ARG A 183 9.57 6.10 15.01
CA ARG A 183 10.93 6.64 15.26
C ARG A 183 11.10 8.07 14.75
N CYS A 184 10.11 8.65 14.06
CA CYS A 184 10.17 10.04 13.61
C CYS A 184 9.89 11.01 14.80
N PRO A 185 10.81 11.93 15.13
CA PRO A 185 10.78 12.69 16.38
C PRO A 185 9.74 13.83 16.45
N SER A 186 8.91 14.04 15.43
CA SER A 186 8.03 15.22 15.32
C SER A 186 6.54 14.84 15.19
N PRO A 187 5.64 15.43 16.01
CA PRO A 187 4.18 15.23 15.91
C PRO A 187 3.58 15.68 14.57
N LEU A 188 4.19 16.68 13.92
CA LEU A 188 3.78 17.18 12.59
C LEU A 188 4.22 16.22 11.45
N GLN A 189 5.17 15.32 11.72
CA GLN A 189 5.68 14.33 10.76
C GLN A 189 5.02 12.95 10.91
N HIS A 190 4.12 12.76 11.88
CA HIS A 190 3.57 11.45 12.24
C HIS A 190 2.72 10.79 11.13
N SER A 191 2.30 11.54 10.11
CA SER A 191 1.64 11.04 8.89
C SER A 191 2.47 11.20 7.62
N LEU A 192 3.55 11.99 7.63
CA LEU A 192 4.39 12.24 6.44
C LEU A 192 5.09 10.97 5.96
N TRP A 193 5.53 10.11 6.88
CA TRP A 193 6.14 8.83 6.53
C TRP A 193 5.19 7.94 5.71
N LYS A 194 3.87 8.02 5.92
CA LYS A 194 2.89 7.24 5.13
C LYS A 194 2.91 7.70 3.69
N LYS A 195 3.04 9.01 3.46
CA LYS A 195 3.11 9.60 2.11
C LYS A 195 4.38 9.14 1.40
N GLU A 196 5.53 9.24 2.07
CA GLU A 196 6.80 8.76 1.54
C GLU A 196 6.77 7.25 1.23
N ALA A 197 6.24 6.43 2.15
CA ALA A 197 6.13 4.99 1.96
C ALA A 197 5.25 4.65 0.74
N VAL A 198 4.08 5.28 0.61
CA VAL A 198 3.19 5.06 -0.55
C VAL A 198 3.85 5.55 -1.84
N ALA A 199 4.52 6.70 -1.83
CA ALA A 199 5.23 7.23 -2.99
C ALA A 199 6.36 6.30 -3.46
N ILE A 200 7.19 5.79 -2.55
CA ILE A 200 8.28 4.85 -2.85
C ILE A 200 7.73 3.54 -3.40
N VAL A 201 6.70 2.97 -2.75
CA VAL A 201 6.08 1.73 -3.19
C VAL A 201 5.45 1.89 -4.57
N TRP A 202 4.76 3.00 -4.81
CA TRP A 202 4.14 3.26 -6.11
C TRP A 202 5.19 3.51 -7.20
N ALA A 203 6.24 4.27 -6.91
CA ALA A 203 7.36 4.47 -7.83
C ALA A 203 7.99 3.13 -8.22
N LYS A 204 8.19 2.22 -7.26
CA LYS A 204 8.70 0.86 -7.51
C LYS A 204 7.76 0.02 -8.38
N VAL A 205 6.45 0.17 -8.21
CA VAL A 205 5.44 -0.53 -9.03
C VAL A 205 5.44 0.00 -10.47
N LEU A 206 5.59 1.31 -10.67
CA LEU A 206 5.63 1.94 -11.99
C LEU A 206 6.97 1.72 -12.70
N LEU A 207 8.07 1.69 -11.95
CA LEU A 207 9.45 1.60 -12.43
C LEU A 207 10.17 0.39 -11.79
N PRO A 208 9.83 -0.86 -12.17
CA PRO A 208 10.49 -2.04 -11.65
C PRO A 208 11.94 -2.11 -12.17
N ALA A 209 12.90 -1.86 -11.26
CA ALA A 209 14.36 -1.97 -11.37
C ALA A 209 14.98 -1.58 -12.75
N PRO A 210 15.76 -0.49 -12.83
CA PRO A 210 16.23 -0.01 -14.11
C PRO A 210 17.47 -0.81 -14.60
N PRO A 211 17.73 -0.88 -15.93
CA PRO A 211 18.79 -1.71 -16.51
C PRO A 211 20.20 -1.31 -16.03
N ALA A 212 21.18 -2.22 -16.09
CA ALA A 212 22.53 -2.03 -15.51
C ALA A 212 23.26 -0.72 -15.91
N THR A 213 22.94 -0.12 -17.07
CA THR A 213 23.49 1.16 -17.54
C THR A 213 22.92 2.39 -16.82
N SER A 214 21.76 2.26 -16.18
CA SER A 214 21.09 3.33 -15.44
C SER A 214 21.47 3.38 -13.95
N LEU A 215 22.15 2.34 -13.44
CA LEU A 215 22.47 2.22 -12.02
C LEU A 215 23.36 3.37 -11.53
N ASP A 216 24.35 3.79 -12.32
CA ASP A 216 25.27 4.89 -12.01
C ASP A 216 24.61 6.29 -12.04
N GLN A 217 23.49 6.41 -12.74
CA GLN A 217 22.69 7.63 -12.85
C GLN A 217 21.60 7.67 -11.76
N GLY A 218 20.94 6.52 -11.52
CA GLY A 218 19.81 6.38 -10.61
C GLY A 218 20.16 6.72 -9.16
N TRP A 219 21.32 6.29 -8.64
CA TRP A 219 21.70 6.66 -7.27
C TRP A 219 21.99 8.17 -7.08
N LYS A 220 22.25 8.91 -8.17
CA LYS A 220 22.56 10.35 -8.12
C LYS A 220 21.33 11.24 -8.33
N GLU A 221 20.36 10.77 -9.10
CA GLU A 221 19.24 11.59 -9.60
C GLU A 221 17.87 11.19 -9.04
N ASP A 222 17.72 9.97 -8.51
CA ASP A 222 16.47 9.48 -7.94
C ASP A 222 16.55 9.44 -6.40
N ASP A 223 15.82 10.36 -5.76
CA ASP A 223 15.70 10.46 -4.29
C ASP A 223 15.15 9.18 -3.65
N PHE A 224 14.38 8.38 -4.40
CA PHE A 224 13.82 7.11 -3.95
C PHE A 224 14.72 5.91 -4.26
N PHE A 225 15.80 6.06 -5.03
CA PHE A 225 16.63 4.96 -5.53
C PHE A 225 17.15 4.05 -4.41
N SER A 226 17.69 4.65 -3.34
CA SER A 226 18.31 3.91 -2.24
C SER A 226 17.31 3.00 -1.54
N VAL A 227 16.11 3.51 -1.26
CA VAL A 227 15.06 2.74 -0.57
C VAL A 227 14.34 1.79 -1.54
N GLY A 228 14.06 2.25 -2.76
CA GLY A 228 13.45 1.45 -3.83
C GLY A 228 14.28 0.25 -4.25
N SER A 229 15.61 0.33 -4.14
CA SER A 229 16.52 -0.79 -4.41
C SER A 229 16.61 -1.80 -3.25
N MET A 230 16.25 -1.40 -2.03
CA MET A 230 16.21 -2.29 -0.86
C MET A 230 14.93 -3.13 -0.80
N ILE A 231 13.86 -2.69 -1.46
CA ILE A 231 12.58 -3.40 -1.50
C ILE A 231 12.50 -4.31 -2.75
N PRO A 232 11.91 -5.51 -2.61
CA PRO A 232 11.69 -6.41 -3.75
C PRO A 232 10.70 -5.81 -4.74
N ASP A 233 10.60 -6.39 -5.93
CA ASP A 233 9.61 -5.98 -6.92
C ASP A 233 8.18 -6.21 -6.40
N LEU A 234 7.33 -5.21 -6.64
CA LEU A 234 5.96 -5.13 -6.14
C LEU A 234 4.97 -5.09 -7.30
N ASN A 235 3.71 -5.40 -7.03
CA ASN A 235 2.60 -5.20 -7.97
C ASN A 235 1.57 -4.22 -7.42
N HIS A 236 0.62 -3.82 -8.27
CA HIS A 236 -0.48 -2.93 -7.89
C HIS A 236 -1.35 -3.47 -6.74
N THR A 237 -1.47 -4.79 -6.60
CA THR A 237 -2.22 -5.38 -5.47
C THR A 237 -1.56 -5.02 -4.13
N VAL A 238 -0.23 -5.11 -4.04
CA VAL A 238 0.52 -4.68 -2.83
C VAL A 238 0.31 -3.20 -2.57
N LEU A 239 0.38 -2.35 -3.60
CA LEU A 239 0.15 -0.91 -3.47
C LEU A 239 -1.24 -0.62 -2.89
N PHE A 240 -2.30 -1.16 -3.51
CA PHE A 240 -3.68 -0.89 -3.08
C PHE A 240 -3.96 -1.44 -1.69
N GLU A 241 -3.53 -2.67 -1.39
CA GLU A 241 -3.69 -3.25 -0.05
C GLU A 241 -2.93 -2.46 1.03
N LEU A 242 -1.73 -1.95 0.71
CA LEU A 242 -0.96 -1.10 1.61
C LEU A 242 -1.70 0.22 1.89
N VAL A 243 -2.20 0.89 0.85
CA VAL A 243 -2.95 2.15 1.02
C VAL A 243 -4.21 1.93 1.87
N LYS A 244 -4.95 0.83 1.64
CA LYS A 244 -6.09 0.44 2.48
C LYS A 244 -5.67 0.25 3.94
N ALA A 245 -4.61 -0.53 4.18
CA ALA A 245 -4.16 -0.84 5.53
C ALA A 245 -3.65 0.41 6.29
N LEU A 246 -3.06 1.37 5.58
CA LEU A 246 -2.61 2.64 6.14
C LEU A 246 -3.76 3.65 6.36
N GLY A 247 -4.95 3.38 5.81
CA GLY A 247 -6.09 4.28 5.85
C GLY A 247 -5.80 5.60 5.13
N ALA A 248 -5.16 5.54 3.97
CA ALA A 248 -4.57 6.71 3.30
C ALA A 248 -5.10 6.99 1.87
N PRO A 249 -6.42 6.96 1.61
CA PRO A 249 -6.97 7.24 0.27
C PRO A 249 -6.63 8.67 -0.22
N GLN A 250 -6.59 9.65 0.70
CA GLN A 250 -6.22 11.03 0.38
C GLN A 250 -4.79 11.12 -0.18
N LEU A 251 -3.84 10.41 0.43
CA LEU A 251 -2.44 10.40 -0.02
C LEU A 251 -2.31 9.74 -1.39
N PHE A 252 -3.06 8.66 -1.60
CA PHE A 252 -3.13 7.99 -2.90
C PHE A 252 -3.66 8.94 -3.98
N VAL A 253 -4.74 9.68 -3.72
CA VAL A 253 -5.29 10.63 -4.71
C VAL A 253 -4.36 11.81 -4.98
N GLN A 254 -3.68 12.35 -3.97
CA GLN A 254 -2.67 13.40 -4.16
C GLN A 254 -1.56 12.95 -5.12
N LEU A 255 -1.06 11.72 -4.96
CA LEU A 255 -0.05 11.16 -5.85
C LEU A 255 -0.63 10.82 -7.23
N LEU A 256 -1.85 10.28 -7.29
CA LEU A 256 -2.55 9.95 -8.54
C LEU A 256 -2.69 11.18 -9.44
N LEU A 257 -3.20 12.29 -8.89
CA LEU A 257 -3.46 13.52 -9.64
C LEU A 257 -2.16 14.27 -10.00
N ALA A 258 -1.04 13.93 -9.38
CA ALA A 258 0.28 14.46 -9.73
C ALA A 258 0.93 13.72 -10.92
N LEU A 259 0.38 12.58 -11.35
CA LEU A 259 0.88 11.81 -12.50
C LEU A 259 0.54 12.48 -13.84
N PRO A 260 1.29 12.17 -14.92
CA PRO A 260 0.87 12.48 -16.29
C PRO A 260 -0.55 11.96 -16.58
N ARG A 261 -1.35 12.68 -17.38
CA ARG A 261 -2.79 12.39 -17.58
C ARG A 261 -3.07 10.96 -18.02
N ASP A 262 -2.26 10.44 -18.94
CA ASP A 262 -2.34 9.08 -19.48
C ASP A 262 -2.03 8.02 -18.40
N VAL A 263 -0.97 8.24 -17.61
CA VAL A 263 -0.60 7.35 -16.49
C VAL A 263 -1.65 7.42 -15.39
N CYS A 264 -2.12 8.62 -15.04
CA CYS A 264 -3.18 8.84 -14.06
C CYS A 264 -4.45 8.07 -14.42
N GLN A 265 -4.90 8.15 -15.68
CA GLN A 265 -6.08 7.41 -16.13
C GLN A 265 -5.86 5.90 -16.06
N SER A 266 -4.72 5.41 -16.56
CA SER A 266 -4.39 3.97 -16.54
C SER A 266 -4.32 3.40 -15.12
N GLU A 267 -3.73 4.14 -14.18
CA GLU A 267 -3.65 3.71 -12.78
C GLU A 267 -5.03 3.71 -12.10
N LEU A 268 -5.91 4.64 -12.45
CA LEU A 268 -7.29 4.63 -11.97
C LEU A 268 -8.10 3.46 -12.55
N GLU A 269 -7.91 3.12 -13.82
CA GLU A 269 -8.51 1.93 -14.44
C GLU A 269 -8.02 0.64 -13.78
N ARG A 270 -6.73 0.53 -13.46
CA ARG A 270 -6.15 -0.58 -12.70
C ARG A 270 -6.72 -0.69 -11.28
N LEU A 271 -6.98 0.45 -10.63
CA LEU A 271 -7.69 0.45 -9.36
C LEU A 271 -9.09 -0.16 -9.53
N VAL A 272 -9.86 0.27 -10.54
CA VAL A 272 -11.19 -0.30 -10.80
C VAL A 272 -11.14 -1.81 -11.08
N GLU A 273 -10.19 -2.27 -11.89
CA GLU A 273 -9.95 -3.69 -12.14
C GLU A 273 -9.66 -4.45 -10.84
N TYR A 274 -8.78 -3.89 -9.99
CA TYR A 274 -8.51 -4.46 -8.68
C TYR A 274 -9.77 -4.53 -7.83
N ILE A 275 -10.56 -3.46 -7.69
CA ILE A 275 -11.76 -3.41 -6.85
C ILE A 275 -12.82 -4.43 -7.30
N THR A 276 -12.94 -4.63 -8.62
CA THR A 276 -13.98 -5.50 -9.22
C THR A 276 -13.61 -6.98 -9.19
N SER A 277 -12.32 -7.30 -9.00
CA SER A 277 -11.85 -8.66 -8.79
C SER A 277 -12.01 -9.10 -7.34
N GLU A 278 -12.80 -10.15 -7.07
CA GLU A 278 -13.02 -10.68 -5.71
C GLU A 278 -13.43 -9.58 -4.69
N THR A 279 -14.40 -8.73 -5.07
CA THR A 279 -14.80 -7.53 -4.32
C THR A 279 -15.19 -7.84 -2.87
N SER A 280 -14.52 -7.18 -1.92
CA SER A 280 -14.85 -7.20 -0.50
C SER A 280 -15.49 -5.86 -0.03
N PRO A 281 -16.17 -5.83 1.14
CA PRO A 281 -16.71 -4.57 1.68
C PRO A 281 -15.64 -3.50 1.93
N SER A 282 -14.41 -3.89 2.30
CA SER A 282 -13.30 -2.95 2.48
C SER A 282 -12.80 -2.39 1.14
N ASP A 283 -12.85 -3.17 0.05
CA ASP A 283 -12.56 -2.67 -1.30
C ASP A 283 -13.57 -1.61 -1.72
N ILE A 284 -14.87 -1.87 -1.52
CA ILE A 284 -15.92 -0.91 -1.84
C ILE A 284 -15.72 0.38 -1.04
N ARG A 285 -15.39 0.28 0.26
CA ARG A 285 -15.10 1.45 1.09
C ARG A 285 -13.92 2.24 0.54
N PHE A 286 -12.82 1.56 0.25
CA PHE A 286 -11.63 2.19 -0.32
C PHE A 286 -11.93 2.88 -1.66
N PHE A 287 -12.71 2.25 -2.54
CA PHE A 287 -13.13 2.83 -3.81
C PHE A 287 -13.96 4.11 -3.63
N LEU A 288 -14.94 4.10 -2.71
CA LEU A 288 -15.77 5.29 -2.45
C LEU A 288 -14.98 6.41 -1.77
N ASP A 289 -14.01 6.06 -0.92
CA ASP A 289 -13.10 7.04 -0.33
C ASP A 289 -12.19 7.65 -1.41
N VAL A 290 -11.60 6.86 -2.32
CA VAL A 290 -10.84 7.39 -3.46
C VAL A 290 -11.69 8.32 -4.32
N TRP A 291 -12.93 7.95 -4.64
CA TRP A 291 -13.84 8.83 -5.38
C TRP A 291 -14.05 10.15 -4.64
N TRP A 292 -14.39 10.09 -3.35
CA TRP A 292 -14.59 11.28 -2.52
C TRP A 292 -13.35 12.18 -2.54
N GLU A 293 -12.16 11.60 -2.34
CA GLU A 293 -10.91 12.34 -2.35
C GLU A 293 -10.63 12.98 -3.72
N VAL A 294 -10.93 12.32 -4.83
CA VAL A 294 -10.80 12.90 -6.18
C VAL A 294 -11.72 14.13 -6.33
N MET A 295 -12.93 14.08 -5.80
CA MET A 295 -13.89 15.19 -5.86
C MET A 295 -13.55 16.35 -4.91
N LYS A 296 -12.77 16.10 -3.85
CA LYS A 296 -12.47 17.06 -2.77
C LYS A 296 -11.01 17.54 -2.76
N HIS A 297 -10.20 17.12 -3.73
CA HIS A 297 -8.79 17.48 -3.82
C HIS A 297 -8.58 18.94 -4.23
N LYS A 298 -8.05 19.79 -3.33
CA LYS A 298 -7.67 21.17 -3.67
C LYS A 298 -6.25 21.21 -4.25
N GLU A 299 -6.11 21.72 -5.48
CA GLU A 299 -4.79 22.08 -6.01
C GLU A 299 -4.24 23.26 -5.21
N GLY A 300 -3.05 23.13 -4.58
CA GLY A 300 -2.39 24.29 -3.98
C GLY A 300 -1.45 24.04 -2.79
N GLU A 301 -1.42 22.85 -2.17
CA GLU A 301 -0.38 22.55 -1.18
C GLU A 301 0.86 22.00 -1.90
N GLU A 302 1.91 22.82 -2.00
CA GLU A 302 3.24 22.38 -2.47
C GLU A 302 3.80 21.33 -1.52
N ASP A 303 3.66 20.06 -1.88
CA ASP A 303 4.26 18.94 -1.18
C ASP A 303 5.52 18.46 -1.92
N THR A 304 6.65 18.48 -1.22
CA THR A 304 7.94 18.09 -1.78
C THR A 304 7.95 16.64 -2.25
N THR A 305 7.31 15.71 -1.52
CA THR A 305 7.26 14.28 -1.86
C THR A 305 6.44 14.07 -3.14
N VAL A 306 5.29 14.75 -3.25
CA VAL A 306 4.43 14.66 -4.45
C VAL A 306 5.15 15.23 -5.67
N SER A 307 5.87 16.34 -5.51
CA SER A 307 6.66 16.96 -6.58
C SER A 307 7.82 16.07 -7.05
N THR A 308 8.59 15.51 -6.11
CA THR A 308 9.67 14.54 -6.41
C THR A 308 9.11 13.31 -7.13
N PHE A 309 8.02 12.74 -6.63
CA PHE A 309 7.34 11.60 -7.26
C PHE A 309 6.88 11.90 -8.69
N SER A 310 6.17 13.01 -8.91
CA SER A 310 5.72 13.42 -10.25
C SER A 310 6.89 13.61 -11.21
N THR A 311 7.98 14.22 -10.73
CA THR A 311 9.19 14.48 -11.52
C THR A 311 9.87 13.18 -11.95
N LEU A 312 10.04 12.23 -11.01
CA LEU A 312 10.62 10.92 -11.29
C LEU A 312 9.84 10.17 -12.39
N ILE A 313 8.52 10.09 -12.25
CA ILE A 313 7.68 9.38 -13.22
C ILE A 313 7.73 10.07 -14.59
N ARG A 314 7.77 11.41 -14.65
CA ARG A 314 7.87 12.15 -15.91
C ARG A 314 9.20 11.93 -16.62
N GLN A 315 10.30 11.86 -15.87
CA GLN A 315 11.63 11.62 -16.43
C GLN A 315 11.73 10.24 -17.10
N HIS A 316 11.25 9.20 -16.42
CA HIS A 316 11.29 7.83 -16.96
C HIS A 316 10.15 7.51 -17.95
N GLY A 317 9.00 8.19 -17.85
CA GLY A 317 7.89 8.04 -18.80
C GLY A 317 8.17 8.57 -20.20
N CYS A 318 9.18 9.43 -20.37
CA CYS A 318 9.61 9.90 -21.70
C CYS A 318 10.50 8.90 -22.45
N GLU A 319 11.14 7.94 -21.76
CA GLU A 319 12.12 7.03 -22.37
C GLU A 319 11.49 5.82 -23.07
N THR A 320 10.24 5.45 -22.74
CA THR A 320 9.54 4.29 -23.31
C THR A 320 9.03 4.51 -24.74
N SER A 321 9.30 5.67 -25.37
CA SER A 321 8.84 6.00 -26.74
C SER A 321 9.92 5.92 -27.83
N LEU A 322 11.11 5.37 -27.55
CA LEU A 322 12.16 5.22 -28.56
C LEU A 322 12.05 3.88 -29.33
N ASP A 323 11.18 3.85 -30.34
CA ASP A 323 11.42 3.10 -31.58
C ASP A 323 10.66 3.74 -32.76
N ASP A 324 11.29 4.69 -33.45
CA ASP A 324 11.55 4.57 -34.90
C ASP A 324 12.52 5.67 -35.40
N GLY A 325 13.58 5.25 -36.07
CA GLY A 325 14.29 5.97 -37.16
C GLY A 325 14.78 7.43 -37.01
N LEU A 326 16.09 7.58 -36.82
CA LEU A 326 16.98 8.58 -37.47
C LEU A 326 16.34 9.84 -38.11
N GLN A 327 16.41 11.00 -37.43
CA GLN A 327 16.55 12.31 -38.09
C GLN A 327 17.42 13.28 -37.25
N PRO A 328 18.37 14.02 -37.86
CA PRO A 328 19.14 15.06 -37.16
C PRO A 328 18.32 16.35 -36.99
N PRO A 329 18.66 17.23 -36.03
CA PRO A 329 17.80 18.35 -35.66
C PRO A 329 17.86 19.43 -36.74
N LYS A 330 16.79 19.57 -37.53
CA LYS A 330 16.58 20.75 -38.38
C LYS A 330 15.54 21.67 -37.79
N ARG A 331 16.06 22.77 -37.28
CA ARG A 331 15.42 24.04 -36.95
C ARG A 331 14.35 24.43 -37.98
N PHE A 332 13.07 24.43 -37.62
CA PHE A 332 12.03 25.13 -38.37
C PHE A 332 10.99 25.76 -37.43
N LYS A 333 10.79 27.06 -37.64
CA LYS A 333 9.67 27.88 -37.16
C LYS A 333 8.47 27.59 -38.07
N GLY A 334 7.27 27.39 -37.51
CA GLY A 334 5.99 27.28 -38.21
C GLY A 334 4.83 27.32 -37.22
N ASP A 335 3.75 28.01 -37.60
CA ASP A 335 2.65 28.60 -36.82
C ASP A 335 1.71 27.68 -36.00
N PRO A 336 0.89 28.25 -35.08
CA PRO A 336 -0.06 27.50 -34.26
C PRO A 336 -1.37 27.26 -35.04
N GLY A 337 -1.70 26.00 -35.30
CA GLY A 337 -3.01 25.65 -35.85
C GLY A 337 -3.09 24.23 -36.39
N SER A 338 -3.98 23.45 -35.75
CA SER A 338 -4.52 22.16 -36.21
C SER A 338 -3.58 20.94 -36.16
N LEU A 339 -3.75 20.13 -35.11
CA LEU A 339 -3.55 18.67 -35.17
C LEU A 339 -4.58 17.99 -34.24
N ASN A 340 -5.67 17.58 -34.86
CA ASN A 340 -6.56 16.44 -34.57
C ASN A 340 -6.46 15.76 -33.20
N HIS A 341 -7.55 15.85 -32.44
CA HIS A 341 -7.84 15.10 -31.22
C HIS A 341 -7.73 13.57 -31.41
N PRO A 342 -7.14 12.84 -30.44
CA PRO A 342 -7.39 11.40 -30.28
C PRO A 342 -8.86 11.17 -29.84
N PRO A 343 -9.42 9.95 -29.93
CA PRO A 343 -10.77 9.69 -29.44
C PRO A 343 -10.86 10.09 -27.97
N ALA A 344 -11.93 10.80 -27.61
CA ALA A 344 -12.10 11.52 -26.35
C ALA A 344 -11.55 10.73 -25.15
N ALA A 345 -10.54 11.28 -24.47
CA ALA A 345 -10.05 10.72 -23.22
C ALA A 345 -11.20 10.71 -22.22
N THR A 346 -11.67 9.52 -21.85
CA THR A 346 -12.68 9.30 -20.82
C THR A 346 -12.28 10.05 -19.55
N SER A 347 -13.15 10.92 -19.04
CA SER A 347 -12.87 11.66 -17.80
C SER A 347 -12.56 10.68 -16.65
N LEU A 348 -11.65 11.03 -15.74
CA LEU A 348 -11.37 10.23 -14.52
C LEU A 348 -12.67 9.87 -13.78
N LEU A 349 -13.64 10.77 -13.83
CA LEU A 349 -14.96 10.63 -13.21
C LEU A 349 -15.80 9.54 -13.90
N MET A 350 -15.66 9.36 -15.21
CA MET A 350 -16.31 8.26 -15.92
C MET A 350 -15.69 6.90 -15.58
N VAL A 351 -14.38 6.82 -15.37
CA VAL A 351 -13.72 5.60 -14.89
C VAL A 351 -14.32 5.18 -13.55
N LEU A 352 -14.56 6.14 -12.65
CA LEU A 352 -15.25 5.90 -11.38
C LEU A 352 -16.71 5.46 -11.56
N ILE A 353 -17.50 6.09 -12.44
CA ILE A 353 -18.87 5.61 -12.74
C ILE A 353 -18.85 4.16 -13.25
N VAL A 354 -17.90 3.81 -14.14
CA VAL A 354 -17.75 2.44 -14.64
C VAL A 354 -17.44 1.47 -13.50
N GLY A 355 -16.55 1.82 -12.58
CA GLY A 355 -16.24 1.01 -11.41
C GLY A 355 -17.45 0.78 -10.49
N LEU A 356 -18.27 1.82 -10.26
CA LEU A 356 -19.51 1.67 -9.49
C LEU A 356 -20.53 0.80 -10.22
N LYS A 357 -20.69 0.93 -11.55
CA LYS A 357 -21.55 0.06 -12.37
C LYS A 357 -21.16 -1.41 -12.26
N GLN A 358 -19.88 -1.72 -12.11
CA GLN A 358 -19.41 -3.10 -11.98
C GLN A 358 -19.57 -3.65 -10.56
N THR A 359 -19.63 -2.79 -9.54
CA THR A 359 -19.62 -3.21 -8.12
C THR A 359 -20.92 -2.97 -7.36
N TYR A 360 -21.90 -2.23 -7.91
CA TYR A 360 -23.10 -1.83 -7.17
C TYR A 360 -23.90 -3.00 -6.57
N ARG A 361 -23.89 -4.17 -7.23
CA ARG A 361 -24.56 -5.39 -6.73
C ARG A 361 -23.88 -5.99 -5.50
N SER A 362 -22.60 -5.69 -5.28
CA SER A 362 -21.82 -6.14 -4.13
C SER A 362 -21.95 -5.20 -2.92
N ILE A 363 -22.59 -4.03 -3.08
CA ILE A 363 -22.83 -3.08 -1.99
C ILE A 363 -24.05 -3.53 -1.19
N THR A 364 -23.81 -4.16 -0.04
CA THR A 364 -24.88 -4.71 0.81
C THR A 364 -25.25 -3.80 1.98
N LEU A 365 -24.30 -3.04 2.54
CA LEU A 365 -24.57 -2.18 3.70
C LEU A 365 -25.31 -0.89 3.27
N PRO A 366 -26.44 -0.53 3.91
CA PRO A 366 -27.18 0.69 3.58
C PRO A 366 -26.35 1.97 3.67
N ARG A 367 -25.48 2.09 4.68
CA ARG A 367 -24.53 3.21 4.82
C ARG A 367 -23.63 3.39 3.59
N MET A 368 -23.16 2.28 3.01
CA MET A 368 -22.32 2.29 1.82
C MET A 368 -23.12 2.64 0.55
N LYS A 369 -24.40 2.28 0.49
CA LYS A 369 -25.32 2.71 -0.57
C LYS A 369 -25.54 4.24 -0.52
N CYS A 370 -25.80 4.79 0.66
CA CYS A 370 -25.89 6.25 0.86
C CYS A 370 -24.61 6.95 0.41
N TYR A 371 -23.43 6.43 0.78
CA TYR A 371 -22.15 6.99 0.37
C TYR A 371 -21.97 6.97 -1.16
N ALA A 372 -22.25 5.83 -1.81
CA ALA A 372 -22.14 5.70 -3.26
C ALA A 372 -23.09 6.65 -4.00
N LEU A 373 -24.33 6.76 -3.53
CA LEU A 373 -25.31 7.71 -4.08
C LEU A 373 -24.86 9.16 -3.88
N ALA A 374 -24.37 9.53 -2.70
CA ALA A 374 -23.88 10.89 -2.45
C ALA A 374 -22.74 11.26 -3.40
N ASN A 375 -21.77 10.36 -3.60
CA ASN A 375 -20.68 10.55 -4.55
C ASN A 375 -21.18 10.75 -5.99
N LEU A 376 -22.16 9.93 -6.43
CA LEU A 376 -22.73 10.02 -7.77
C LEU A 376 -23.55 11.30 -7.97
N VAL A 377 -24.40 11.66 -7.01
CA VAL A 377 -25.25 12.85 -7.07
C VAL A 377 -24.42 14.13 -7.06
N GLU A 378 -23.39 14.21 -6.22
CA GLU A 378 -22.47 15.35 -6.22
C GLU A 378 -21.75 15.50 -7.55
N LEU A 379 -21.25 14.41 -8.12
CA LEU A 379 -20.66 14.41 -9.46
C LEU A 379 -21.62 14.98 -10.52
N LEU A 380 -22.88 14.53 -10.51
CA LEU A 380 -23.89 15.02 -11.45
C LEU A 380 -24.30 16.47 -11.18
N SER A 381 -24.18 16.93 -9.93
CA SER A 381 -24.48 18.31 -9.52
C SER A 381 -23.48 19.31 -10.07
N VAL A 382 -22.19 18.95 -10.18
CA VAL A 382 -21.13 19.81 -10.78
C VAL A 382 -21.48 20.22 -12.21
N PHE A 383 -22.26 19.42 -12.94
CA PHE A 383 -22.71 19.78 -14.28
C PHE A 383 -23.89 20.78 -14.27
N THR A 384 -24.78 20.70 -13.28
CA THR A 384 -26.00 21.52 -13.21
C THR A 384 -25.82 22.87 -12.52
N GLU A 385 -24.61 23.18 -12.05
CA GLU A 385 -24.28 24.48 -11.49
C GLU A 385 -24.50 25.61 -12.52
N LEU A 386 -25.63 26.29 -12.33
CA LEU A 386 -25.96 27.62 -12.86
C LEU A 386 -25.40 28.75 -11.95
N GLU A 387 -24.90 28.40 -10.77
CA GLU A 387 -24.33 29.35 -9.81
C GLU A 387 -22.91 29.75 -10.24
N PRO A 388 -22.56 31.05 -10.19
CA PRO A 388 -21.22 31.50 -10.51
C PRO A 388 -20.21 30.97 -9.47
N GLU A 389 -19.01 30.60 -9.94
CA GLU A 389 -17.88 30.21 -9.09
C GLU A 389 -17.74 31.18 -7.90
N GLY A 390 -17.99 30.69 -6.69
CA GLY A 390 -17.79 31.44 -5.45
C GLY A 390 -19.04 32.00 -4.76
N SER A 391 -20.24 31.48 -5.01
CA SER A 391 -21.39 31.77 -4.12
C SER A 391 -21.15 31.15 -2.73
N THR A 392 -20.62 31.96 -1.82
CA THR A 392 -20.45 31.55 -0.43
C THR A 392 -21.81 31.40 0.23
N LEU A 393 -22.09 30.21 0.79
CA LEU A 393 -23.27 29.99 1.63
C LEU A 393 -23.37 31.10 2.70
N PRO A 394 -24.58 31.56 3.05
CA PRO A 394 -24.77 32.48 4.18
C PRO A 394 -24.09 31.92 5.43
N VAL A 395 -23.38 32.78 6.19
CA VAL A 395 -22.56 32.35 7.34
C VAL A 395 -23.34 31.48 8.34
N ALA A 396 -24.63 31.77 8.56
CA ALA A 396 -25.48 30.98 9.44
C ALA A 396 -25.72 29.55 8.90
N GLU A 397 -25.97 29.42 7.60
CA GLU A 397 -26.19 28.12 6.94
C GLU A 397 -24.88 27.31 6.87
N TYR A 398 -23.76 27.99 6.60
CA TYR A 398 -22.43 27.37 6.66
C TYR A 398 -22.14 26.78 8.04
N LEU A 399 -22.29 27.58 9.10
CA LEU A 399 -22.02 27.15 10.48
C LEU A 399 -22.98 26.04 10.91
N ASP A 400 -24.24 26.09 10.50
CA ASP A 400 -25.22 25.05 10.80
C ASP A 400 -24.85 23.71 10.14
N LYS A 401 -24.44 23.74 8.86
CA LYS A 401 -23.97 22.54 8.14
C LYS A 401 -22.70 21.96 8.78
N VAL A 402 -21.69 22.79 9.04
CA VAL A 402 -20.44 22.32 9.70
C VAL A 402 -20.74 21.72 11.07
N SER A 403 -21.53 22.42 11.89
CA SER A 403 -21.95 21.95 13.22
C SER A 403 -22.69 20.62 13.15
N SER A 404 -23.62 20.47 12.20
CA SER A 404 -24.38 19.24 11.98
C SER A 404 -23.47 18.06 11.64
N VAL A 405 -22.54 18.25 10.70
CA VAL A 405 -21.57 17.21 10.29
C VAL A 405 -20.67 16.79 11.46
N VAL A 406 -20.12 17.76 12.20
CA VAL A 406 -19.27 17.50 13.37
C VAL A 406 -20.03 16.75 14.47
N ASN A 407 -21.30 17.11 14.70
CA ASN A 407 -22.16 16.44 15.67
C ASN A 407 -22.46 14.98 15.26
N LEU A 408 -22.75 14.74 13.97
CA LEU A 408 -22.97 13.40 13.44
C LEU A 408 -21.73 12.52 13.64
N TRP A 409 -20.55 13.01 13.25
CA TRP A 409 -19.30 12.28 13.45
C TRP A 409 -18.91 12.07 14.91
N THR A 410 -19.40 12.91 15.83
CA THR A 410 -19.12 12.78 17.26
C THR A 410 -20.06 11.79 17.95
N ARG A 411 -21.26 11.57 17.40
CA ARG A 411 -22.24 10.61 17.95
C ARG A 411 -22.10 9.22 17.37
N ASP A 412 -21.64 9.12 16.13
CA ASP A 412 -21.53 7.87 15.38
C ASP A 412 -20.21 7.14 15.69
N THR A 413 -20.29 6.07 16.49
CA THR A 413 -19.12 5.23 16.85
C THR A 413 -18.51 4.47 15.68
N GLU A 414 -19.26 4.29 14.59
CA GLU A 414 -18.79 3.63 13.38
C GLU A 414 -18.13 4.61 12.40
N SER A 415 -18.23 5.92 12.66
CA SER A 415 -17.57 6.94 11.85
C SER A 415 -16.04 6.85 11.97
N GLN A 416 -15.34 6.92 10.83
CA GLN A 416 -13.88 7.06 10.80
C GLN A 416 -13.36 8.34 11.50
N PHE A 417 -14.26 9.29 11.75
CA PHE A 417 -13.94 10.54 12.43
C PHE A 417 -14.25 10.49 13.93
N TYR A 418 -14.89 9.43 14.45
CA TYR A 418 -15.34 9.37 15.86
C TYR A 418 -14.23 9.70 16.85
N HIS A 419 -13.07 9.03 16.70
CA HIS A 419 -11.91 9.18 17.57
C HIS A 419 -11.00 10.37 17.23
N ARG A 420 -11.30 11.14 16.17
CA ARG A 420 -10.48 12.29 15.75
C ARG A 420 -10.77 13.54 16.59
N GLY A 421 -9.76 14.40 16.67
CA GLY A 421 -9.84 15.70 17.33
C GLY A 421 -10.91 16.60 16.71
N LEU A 422 -11.42 17.54 17.50
CA LEU A 422 -12.43 18.50 17.03
C LEU A 422 -11.90 19.35 15.87
N ASP A 423 -10.62 19.73 15.92
CA ASP A 423 -9.96 20.50 14.86
C ASP A 423 -9.91 19.73 13.53
N GLU A 424 -9.61 18.43 13.56
CA GLU A 424 -9.66 17.59 12.36
C GLU A 424 -11.08 17.42 11.83
N LYS A 425 -12.06 17.21 12.72
CA LYS A 425 -13.48 17.12 12.35
C LYS A 425 -13.97 18.42 11.70
N VAL A 426 -13.61 19.58 12.23
CA VAL A 426 -14.00 20.86 11.64
C VAL A 426 -13.38 21.01 10.26
N LYS A 427 -12.06 20.83 10.13
CA LYS A 427 -11.37 20.95 8.82
C LYS A 427 -12.00 20.04 7.75
N GLU A 428 -12.31 18.80 8.12
CA GLU A 428 -12.90 17.86 7.18
C GLU A 428 -14.37 18.17 6.87
N ALA A 429 -15.14 18.66 7.85
CA ALA A 429 -16.50 19.13 7.61
C ALA A 429 -16.50 20.32 6.64
N GLU A 430 -15.59 21.28 6.81
CA GLU A 430 -15.41 22.40 5.88
C GLU A 430 -14.99 21.93 4.48
N ARG A 431 -14.14 20.90 4.39
CA ARG A 431 -13.76 20.28 3.11
C ARG A 431 -14.96 19.62 2.44
N SER A 432 -15.81 18.95 3.21
CA SER A 432 -17.00 18.27 2.67
C SER A 432 -17.99 19.22 1.98
N LEU A 433 -18.06 20.47 2.43
CA LEU A 433 -18.92 21.52 1.87
C LEU A 433 -18.36 22.15 0.60
N ASN A 434 -17.06 22.01 0.33
CA ASN A 434 -16.46 22.51 -0.88
C ASN A 434 -16.63 21.47 -2.00
N LEU A 435 -17.22 21.84 -3.12
CA LEU A 435 -17.13 21.09 -4.38
C LEU A 435 -16.00 21.68 -5.23
N LEU A 436 -15.24 20.82 -5.92
CA LEU A 436 -14.26 21.30 -6.89
C LEU A 436 -14.93 21.80 -8.16
N SER A 437 -14.29 22.81 -8.78
CA SER A 437 -14.38 23.08 -10.22
C SER A 437 -13.56 22.03 -10.98
N MET A 438 -14.05 20.78 -11.03
CA MET A 438 -13.49 19.75 -11.92
C MET A 438 -13.99 19.98 -13.35
N ALA A 439 -13.27 19.44 -14.34
CA ALA A 439 -13.68 19.50 -15.75
C ALA A 439 -15.14 19.01 -15.89
N LYS A 440 -15.99 19.87 -16.46
CA LYS A 440 -17.41 19.56 -16.67
C LYS A 440 -17.54 18.29 -17.51
N LEU A 441 -18.41 17.38 -17.07
CA LEU A 441 -18.81 16.23 -17.87
C LEU A 441 -19.35 16.70 -19.22
N THR A 442 -19.19 15.90 -20.26
CA THR A 442 -19.90 16.11 -21.52
C THR A 442 -21.40 15.85 -21.33
N SER A 443 -22.25 16.41 -22.20
CA SER A 443 -23.70 16.16 -22.12
C SER A 443 -24.03 14.66 -22.19
N GLU A 444 -23.34 13.90 -23.05
CA GLU A 444 -23.52 12.45 -23.15
C GLU A 444 -23.18 11.72 -21.84
N GLU A 445 -22.04 12.06 -21.24
CA GLU A 445 -21.60 11.53 -19.95
C GLU A 445 -22.59 11.83 -18.81
N LEU A 446 -23.19 13.02 -18.82
CA LEU A 446 -24.24 13.40 -17.87
C LEU A 446 -25.46 12.50 -18.00
N PHE A 447 -25.98 12.31 -19.21
CA PHE A 447 -27.19 11.48 -19.43
C PHE A 447 -26.93 10.03 -19.04
N VAL A 448 -25.75 9.50 -19.34
CA VAL A 448 -25.32 8.16 -18.90
C VAL A 448 -25.27 8.06 -17.38
N GLY A 449 -24.81 9.11 -16.70
CA GLY A 449 -24.77 9.18 -15.24
C GLY A 449 -26.15 9.31 -14.60
N LEU A 450 -27.03 10.15 -15.15
CA LEU A 450 -28.44 10.31 -14.72
C LEU A 450 -29.23 9.01 -14.84
N GLY A 451 -29.16 8.33 -16.00
CA GLY A 451 -29.83 7.05 -16.19
C GLY A 451 -29.34 5.98 -15.21
N PHE A 452 -28.05 6.01 -14.87
CA PHE A 452 -27.49 5.11 -13.85
C PHE A 452 -27.94 5.46 -12.43
N LEU A 453 -28.02 6.75 -12.08
CA LEU A 453 -28.56 7.19 -10.79
C LEU A 453 -30.00 6.70 -10.58
N CYS A 454 -30.88 6.89 -11.57
CA CYS A 454 -32.26 6.38 -11.51
C CYS A 454 -32.30 4.86 -11.30
N SER A 455 -31.42 4.13 -11.99
CA SER A 455 -31.32 2.67 -11.84
C SER A 455 -30.90 2.26 -10.42
N LEU A 456 -29.97 2.99 -9.79
CA LEU A 456 -29.54 2.72 -8.42
C LEU A 456 -30.63 3.06 -7.39
N LEU A 457 -31.31 4.19 -7.55
CA LEU A 457 -32.39 4.59 -6.65
C LEU A 457 -33.51 3.55 -6.64
N HIS A 458 -33.95 3.07 -7.81
CA HIS A 458 -34.92 1.97 -7.88
C HIS A 458 -34.38 0.65 -7.33
N ALA A 459 -33.11 0.32 -7.59
CA ALA A 459 -32.53 -0.93 -7.12
C ALA A 459 -32.36 -0.97 -5.58
N TRP A 460 -32.24 0.17 -4.93
CA TRP A 460 -31.96 0.29 -3.50
C TRP A 460 -33.12 0.89 -2.68
N GLU A 461 -34.26 1.19 -3.31
CA GLU A 461 -35.39 1.92 -2.73
C GLU A 461 -35.88 1.33 -1.39
N GLU A 462 -36.26 0.05 -1.39
CA GLU A 462 -36.80 -0.64 -0.20
C GLU A 462 -35.84 -0.59 1.00
N GLU A 463 -34.55 -0.75 0.75
CA GLU A 463 -33.53 -0.77 1.80
C GLU A 463 -33.16 0.63 2.30
N LEU A 464 -33.23 1.64 1.42
CA LEU A 464 -32.93 3.04 1.77
C LEU A 464 -34.10 3.74 2.46
N GLN A 465 -35.35 3.40 2.14
CA GLN A 465 -36.52 3.99 2.77
C GLN A 465 -36.51 3.81 4.29
N GLY A 466 -36.08 2.66 4.81
CA GLY A 466 -35.98 2.44 6.25
C GLY A 466 -34.94 3.34 6.93
N VAL A 467 -33.78 3.52 6.29
CA VAL A 467 -32.63 4.25 6.84
C VAL A 467 -32.78 5.77 6.72
N LEU A 468 -33.43 6.25 5.66
CA LEU A 468 -33.60 7.68 5.43
C LEU A 468 -34.80 8.27 6.21
N ASN A 469 -35.76 7.42 6.62
CA ASN A 469 -36.94 7.86 7.38
C ASN A 469 -36.76 7.79 8.91
N SER A 470 -35.72 7.14 9.43
CA SER A 470 -35.45 7.06 10.87
C SER A 470 -34.63 8.27 11.35
N SER A 471 -35.27 9.19 12.08
CA SER A 471 -34.59 10.38 12.63
C SER A 471 -33.59 10.07 13.77
N GLU A 472 -33.70 8.88 14.39
CA GLU A 472 -32.84 8.45 15.50
C GLU A 472 -31.54 7.74 15.06
N GLU A 473 -31.43 7.30 13.79
CA GLU A 473 -30.29 6.52 13.25
C GLU A 473 -29.51 7.25 12.15
N LEU A 474 -29.73 8.55 11.95
CA LEU A 474 -29.06 9.32 10.91
C LEU A 474 -27.54 9.35 11.14
N CYS A 475 -26.80 8.66 10.27
CA CYS A 475 -25.36 8.79 10.12
C CYS A 475 -25.01 9.87 9.07
N TYR A 476 -23.72 10.24 9.01
CA TYR A 476 -23.24 11.27 8.08
C TYR A 476 -23.55 10.94 6.62
N GLU A 477 -23.37 9.69 6.19
CA GLU A 477 -23.61 9.26 4.82
C GLU A 477 -25.09 9.44 4.41
N SER A 478 -26.02 9.13 5.30
CA SER A 478 -27.47 9.34 5.09
C SER A 478 -27.82 10.83 5.06
N TYR A 479 -27.24 11.64 5.96
CA TYR A 479 -27.39 13.10 5.93
C TYR A 479 -26.88 13.69 4.61
N ARG A 480 -25.70 13.27 4.16
CA ARG A 480 -25.04 13.76 2.96
C ARG A 480 -25.84 13.43 1.69
N VAL A 481 -26.35 12.21 1.56
CA VAL A 481 -27.16 11.86 0.37
C VAL A 481 -28.48 12.64 0.32
N LEU A 482 -29.11 12.92 1.47
CA LEU A 482 -30.33 13.71 1.52
C LEU A 482 -30.10 15.19 1.16
N ASP A 483 -29.04 15.80 1.71
CA ASP A 483 -28.68 17.20 1.40
C ASP A 483 -28.33 17.35 -0.08
N THR A 484 -27.55 16.42 -0.63
CA THR A 484 -27.11 16.44 -2.04
C THR A 484 -28.26 16.16 -3.00
N LEU A 485 -29.14 15.19 -2.75
CA LEU A 485 -30.34 14.95 -3.57
C LEU A 485 -31.30 16.14 -3.54
N THR A 486 -31.49 16.76 -2.38
CA THR A 486 -32.37 17.94 -2.25
C THR A 486 -31.82 19.11 -3.06
N THR A 487 -30.52 19.35 -3.00
CA THR A 487 -29.83 20.39 -3.78
C THR A 487 -29.87 20.08 -5.27
N PHE A 488 -29.58 18.84 -5.65
CA PHE A 488 -29.62 18.38 -7.04
C PHE A 488 -31.00 18.52 -7.66
N ARG A 489 -32.07 18.17 -6.93
CA ARG A 489 -33.45 18.35 -7.38
C ARG A 489 -33.77 19.82 -7.66
N LYS A 490 -33.34 20.74 -6.79
CA LYS A 490 -33.52 22.19 -7.01
C LYS A 490 -32.79 22.65 -8.28
N ASN A 491 -31.56 22.18 -8.49
CA ASN A 491 -30.75 22.52 -9.66
C ASN A 491 -31.39 21.99 -10.95
N LEU A 492 -31.91 20.75 -10.95
CA LEU A 492 -32.60 20.18 -12.11
C LEU A 492 -33.86 20.96 -12.48
N VAL A 493 -34.66 21.39 -11.50
CA VAL A 493 -35.84 22.23 -11.75
C VAL A 493 -35.41 23.56 -12.39
N CYS A 494 -34.40 24.23 -11.83
CA CYS A 494 -33.88 25.49 -12.38
C CYS A 494 -33.31 25.32 -13.81
N PHE A 495 -32.63 24.19 -14.07
CA PHE A 495 -32.11 23.83 -15.39
C PHE A 495 -33.24 23.62 -16.41
N SER A 496 -34.35 23.00 -16.00
CA SER A 496 -35.51 22.80 -16.89
C SER A 496 -36.26 24.09 -17.25
N GLU A 497 -36.15 25.13 -16.41
CA GLU A 497 -36.81 26.42 -16.62
C GLU A 497 -35.99 27.39 -17.50
N THR A 498 -34.68 27.16 -17.70
CA THR A 498 -33.75 28.14 -18.27
C THR A 498 -33.27 27.87 -19.71
N ARG A 499 -33.57 26.71 -20.33
CA ARG A 499 -33.18 26.40 -21.72
C ARG A 499 -34.37 26.01 -22.62
N GLU A 500 -34.46 26.60 -23.82
CA GLU A 500 -35.20 26.03 -24.95
C GLU A 500 -34.42 24.79 -25.44
N LEU A 501 -34.91 23.59 -25.10
CA LEU A 501 -34.23 22.30 -25.32
C LEU A 501 -34.30 21.88 -26.81
N GLY A 502 -33.17 21.43 -27.36
CA GLY A 502 -33.10 20.75 -28.67
C GLY A 502 -33.63 19.30 -28.62
N GLU A 503 -33.86 18.67 -29.78
CA GLU A 503 -34.59 17.38 -29.88
C GLU A 503 -33.95 16.17 -29.12
N GLU A 504 -32.65 16.18 -28.83
CA GLU A 504 -32.00 15.17 -27.95
C GLU A 504 -32.13 15.49 -26.45
N GLU A 505 -32.39 16.76 -26.12
CA GLU A 505 -32.47 17.34 -24.78
C GLU A 505 -33.91 17.27 -24.20
N THR A 506 -34.90 16.91 -25.02
CA THR A 506 -36.31 16.69 -24.63
C THR A 506 -36.54 15.57 -23.60
N GLN A 507 -35.52 14.78 -23.25
CA GLN A 507 -35.59 13.75 -22.20
C GLN A 507 -35.29 14.25 -20.78
N ALA A 508 -34.69 15.44 -20.62
CA ALA A 508 -34.34 15.99 -19.30
C ALA A 508 -35.57 16.25 -18.38
N PRO A 509 -36.72 16.78 -18.88
CA PRO A 509 -37.93 16.93 -18.06
C PRO A 509 -38.57 15.58 -17.67
N ALA A 510 -38.37 14.54 -18.49
CA ALA A 510 -38.88 13.19 -18.21
C ALA A 510 -38.08 12.50 -17.09
N LEU A 511 -36.76 12.75 -17.01
CA LEU A 511 -35.90 12.25 -15.93
C LEU A 511 -36.16 12.95 -14.58
N SER A 512 -36.45 14.25 -14.57
CA SER A 512 -36.83 14.97 -13.33
C SER A 512 -38.16 14.49 -12.73
N LEU A 513 -39.04 13.93 -13.56
CA LEU A 513 -40.33 13.36 -13.15
C LEU A 513 -40.23 11.88 -12.74
N GLN A 514 -39.08 11.24 -12.91
CA GLN A 514 -38.83 9.81 -12.62
C GLN A 514 -37.91 9.56 -11.42
N LEU A 515 -37.36 10.60 -10.79
CA LEU A 515 -36.67 10.47 -9.50
C LEU A 515 -37.74 10.24 -8.40
N PRO A 516 -37.77 9.06 -7.75
CA PRO A 516 -38.71 8.76 -6.67
C PRO A 516 -38.49 9.63 -5.43
#